data_AF-A0A7K1ZDA8-F1
#
_entry.id   AF-A0A7K1ZDA8-F1
#
_cell.length_a   1.000
_cell.length_b   1.000
_cell.length_c   1.000
_cell.angle_alpha   90.00
_cell.angle_beta   90.00
_cell.angle_gamma   90.00
#
_symmetry.space_group_name_H-M   'P 1'
#
loop_
_entity.id
_entity.type
_entity.pdbx_description
1 polymer ?
#
loop_
_entity_poly.entity_id
_entity_poly.type
_entity_poly.pdbx_seq_one_letter_code
_entity_poly.pdbx_strand_id
1 'polypeptide(L)'
;MESDLKASWYRLCDTLKESVDYVFDPALGVDSSEQAEGLRHHLRLFFAAVERLMENNDPDHPELGWAYPSKTGQDNPDALYMTAPLDLRHSYRLTGRIDTPRYLGLSLMDFRFGRGTIQQILNIGSPDLTDIGGGRMDIVFSPEPDPGDHLGDWYQLEPHQCRLLVRQFFSDWATEQRADLHLECLDPGAPPARLDPLQFAGTLDEIAAEMSIVPKFWTDYAVSQRDRGEINSFEHMAGRKVSGVGYGGSDQQAYGQCWYEVGAQEALLLEVTPPKCWYWNIQVGDTWFQSLDYMNLPATLNDSQAHIDPDGVLRVAISHVDPGTCNWISLGGCPQGAITYRWNNADSVPVPSLRLMPVSEVAEHLHPDSPRVTPQDRRQRQAERRRHGLNRFTR
;
A
#
# COMPACT_ATOMS: atom_id res chain seq x y z
N MET A 1 19.39 -31.81 14.46
CA MET A 1 17.93 -31.63 14.24
C MET A 1 17.25 -30.89 15.38
N GLU A 2 17.06 -31.44 16.59
CA GLU A 2 16.43 -30.69 17.71
C GLU A 2 17.29 -29.49 18.14
N SER A 3 18.62 -29.65 18.12
CA SER A 3 19.59 -28.56 18.34
C SER A 3 19.49 -27.45 17.28
N ASP A 4 19.14 -27.78 16.03
CA ASP A 4 19.14 -26.82 14.91
C ASP A 4 17.85 -26.00 14.91
N LEU A 5 16.70 -26.64 15.16
CA LEU A 5 15.42 -25.94 15.28
C LEU A 5 15.43 -24.95 16.46
N LYS A 6 15.93 -25.40 17.62
CA LYS A 6 16.06 -24.54 18.81
C LYS A 6 17.05 -23.39 18.59
N ALA A 7 18.16 -23.65 17.89
CA ALA A 7 19.12 -22.59 17.56
C ALA A 7 18.53 -21.56 16.59
N SER A 8 17.74 -21.98 15.60
CA SER A 8 17.07 -21.07 14.65
C SER A 8 16.04 -20.19 15.34
N TRP A 9 15.28 -20.76 16.29
CA TRP A 9 14.40 -19.98 17.18
C TRP A 9 15.17 -18.91 17.97
N TYR A 10 16.29 -19.27 18.60
CA TYR A 10 17.10 -18.31 19.33
C TYR A 10 17.68 -17.21 18.44
N ARG A 11 18.16 -17.55 17.24
CA ARG A 11 18.60 -16.54 16.26
C ARG A 11 17.49 -15.56 15.91
N LEU A 12 16.27 -16.04 15.66
CA LEU A 12 15.12 -15.17 15.41
C LEU A 12 14.87 -14.23 16.60
N CYS A 13 14.87 -14.74 17.83
CA CYS A 13 14.68 -13.92 19.03
C CYS A 13 15.78 -12.86 19.21
N ASP A 14 17.05 -13.24 19.02
CA ASP A 14 18.19 -12.33 19.13
C ASP A 14 18.12 -11.26 18.03
N THR A 15 17.78 -11.64 16.79
CA THR A 15 17.61 -10.67 15.70
C THR A 15 16.45 -9.71 15.95
N LEU A 16 15.31 -10.19 16.45
CA LEU A 16 14.20 -9.33 16.84
C LEU A 16 14.62 -8.35 17.95
N LYS A 17 15.43 -8.80 18.91
CA LYS A 17 15.96 -7.94 19.98
C LYS A 17 16.93 -6.89 19.45
N GLU A 18 17.79 -7.23 18.51
CA GLU A 18 18.80 -6.32 17.96
C GLU A 18 18.20 -5.32 16.98
N SER A 19 17.28 -5.77 16.13
CA SER A 19 16.71 -4.96 15.05
C SER A 19 15.78 -3.82 15.52
N VAL A 20 15.40 -3.78 16.80
CA VAL A 20 14.73 -2.58 17.36
C VAL A 20 15.68 -1.39 17.48
N ASP A 21 17.00 -1.59 17.49
CA ASP A 21 17.97 -0.48 17.54
C ASP A 21 17.79 0.46 16.35
N TYR A 22 17.29 -0.02 15.20
CA TYR A 22 16.95 0.81 14.04
C TYR A 22 15.79 1.79 14.30
N VAL A 23 14.88 1.46 15.22
CA VAL A 23 13.78 2.35 15.64
C VAL A 23 14.29 3.45 16.58
N PHE A 24 15.32 3.14 17.36
CA PHE A 24 15.94 4.06 18.31
C PHE A 24 17.17 4.77 17.74
N ASP A 25 17.42 4.66 16.43
CA ASP A 25 18.56 5.31 15.78
C ASP A 25 18.46 6.84 15.97
N PRO A 26 19.43 7.49 16.65
CA PRO A 26 19.42 8.93 16.84
C PRO A 26 19.39 9.73 15.54
N ALA A 27 19.85 9.15 14.42
CA ALA A 27 19.82 9.79 13.11
C ALA A 27 18.40 10.10 12.63
N LEU A 28 17.38 9.39 13.13
CA LEU A 28 15.97 9.67 12.82
C LEU A 28 15.46 10.96 13.46
N GLY A 29 16.07 11.43 14.55
CA GLY A 29 15.64 12.67 15.22
C GLY A 29 14.20 12.63 15.76
N VAL A 30 13.65 11.43 15.95
CA VAL A 30 12.26 11.19 16.38
C VAL A 30 12.12 11.17 17.90
N ASP A 31 10.94 11.55 18.40
CA ASP A 31 10.62 11.49 19.83
C ASP A 31 10.11 10.11 20.29
N SER A 32 9.78 9.98 21.58
CA SER A 32 9.27 8.72 22.15
C SER A 32 7.92 8.27 21.58
N SER A 33 7.10 9.21 21.09
CA SER A 33 5.80 8.89 20.48
C SER A 33 6.01 8.25 19.11
N GLU A 34 6.89 8.81 18.30
CA GLU A 34 7.28 8.25 17.01
C GLU A 34 8.04 6.92 17.16
N GLN A 35 8.88 6.76 18.20
CA GLN A 35 9.52 5.48 18.52
C GLN A 35 8.49 4.39 18.86
N ALA A 36 7.42 4.72 19.57
CA ALA A 36 6.34 3.77 19.84
C ALA A 36 5.65 3.32 18.53
N GLU A 37 5.46 4.23 17.59
CA GLU A 37 4.98 3.91 16.25
C GLU A 37 5.96 3.04 15.45
N GLY A 38 7.27 3.27 15.60
CA GLY A 38 8.30 2.46 14.96
C GLY A 38 8.33 1.03 15.49
N LEU A 39 8.15 0.83 16.79
CA LEU A 39 7.99 -0.51 17.37
C LEU A 39 6.72 -1.20 16.85
N ARG A 40 5.62 -0.44 16.68
CA ARG A 40 4.39 -0.97 16.07
C ARG A 40 4.61 -1.36 14.61
N HIS A 41 5.35 -0.57 13.83
CA HIS A 41 5.77 -0.93 12.48
C HIS A 41 6.61 -2.20 12.48
N HIS A 42 7.58 -2.30 13.38
CA HIS A 42 8.45 -3.47 13.50
C HIS A 42 7.66 -4.76 13.74
N LEU A 43 6.67 -4.73 14.65
CA LEU A 43 5.78 -5.86 14.90
C LEU A 43 4.90 -6.21 13.70
N ARG A 44 4.44 -5.21 12.92
CA ARG A 44 3.70 -5.44 11.67
C ARG A 44 4.56 -6.10 10.60
N LEU A 45 5.82 -5.69 10.46
CA LEU A 45 6.78 -6.32 9.55
C LEU A 45 7.04 -7.77 9.94
N PHE A 46 7.22 -8.04 11.24
CA PHE A 46 7.36 -9.41 11.73
C PHE A 46 6.12 -10.26 11.44
N PHE A 47 4.92 -9.74 11.71
CA PHE A 47 3.67 -10.42 11.37
C PHE A 47 3.56 -10.72 9.87
N ALA A 48 3.90 -9.75 9.01
CA ALA A 48 3.87 -9.94 7.55
C ALA A 48 4.89 -10.99 7.08
N ALA A 49 6.09 -11.03 7.68
CA ALA A 49 7.08 -12.06 7.38
C ALA A 49 6.59 -13.46 7.78
N VAL A 50 5.98 -13.60 8.96
CA VAL A 50 5.39 -14.87 9.43
C VAL A 50 4.25 -15.31 8.51
N GLU A 51 3.30 -14.43 8.21
CA GLU A 51 2.19 -14.76 7.31
C GLU A 51 2.70 -15.23 5.95
N ARG A 52 3.65 -14.50 5.35
CA ARG A 52 4.12 -14.75 3.99
C ARG A 52 5.03 -15.96 3.86
N LEU A 53 5.93 -16.19 4.81
CA LEU A 53 6.96 -17.23 4.74
C LEU A 53 6.53 -18.55 5.40
N MET A 54 5.57 -18.51 6.32
CA MET A 54 5.16 -19.68 7.10
C MET A 54 3.72 -20.10 6.79
N GLU A 55 2.75 -19.18 6.89
CA GLU A 55 1.33 -19.54 6.81
C GLU A 55 0.84 -19.63 5.35
N ASN A 56 1.25 -18.69 4.51
CA ASN A 56 0.80 -18.53 3.13
C ASN A 56 1.98 -18.71 2.16
N ASN A 57 2.58 -19.91 2.16
CA ASN A 57 3.79 -20.22 1.41
C ASN A 57 3.78 -21.59 0.69
N ASP A 58 2.60 -22.17 0.47
CA ASP A 58 2.43 -23.40 -0.31
C ASP A 58 1.95 -23.09 -1.74
N PRO A 59 2.82 -23.16 -2.77
CA PRO A 59 2.41 -22.91 -4.15
C PRO A 59 1.65 -24.08 -4.79
N ASP A 60 1.65 -25.29 -4.21
CA ASP A 60 0.82 -26.40 -4.68
C ASP A 60 -0.63 -26.22 -4.21
N HIS A 61 -0.82 -25.64 -3.03
CA HIS A 61 -2.14 -25.40 -2.42
C HIS A 61 -2.29 -23.91 -2.03
N PRO A 62 -2.26 -22.98 -3.01
CA PRO A 62 -2.20 -21.55 -2.71
C PRO A 62 -3.52 -21.04 -2.14
N GLU A 63 -3.43 -20.20 -1.12
CA GLU A 63 -4.56 -19.44 -0.62
C GLU A 63 -4.42 -17.97 -1.01
N LEU A 64 -5.49 -17.39 -1.56
CA LEU A 64 -5.55 -15.96 -1.80
C LEU A 64 -5.86 -15.22 -0.48
N GLY A 65 -4.82 -15.05 0.33
CA GLY A 65 -4.87 -14.45 1.65
C GLY A 65 -4.86 -12.92 1.62
N TRP A 66 -5.57 -12.28 2.56
CA TRP A 66 -5.49 -10.82 2.72
C TRP A 66 -4.18 -10.41 3.38
N ALA A 67 -3.49 -9.44 2.77
CA ALA A 67 -2.37 -8.74 3.39
C ALA A 67 -2.92 -7.58 4.25
N TYR A 68 -3.57 -7.90 5.37
CA TYR A 68 -4.19 -6.91 6.26
C TYR A 68 -3.96 -7.22 7.76
N PRO A 69 -3.60 -6.22 8.59
CA PRO A 69 -3.24 -4.85 8.21
C PRO A 69 -1.81 -4.82 7.63
N SER A 70 -1.67 -4.52 6.34
CA SER A 70 -0.37 -4.22 5.74
C SER A 70 -0.17 -2.71 5.73
N LYS A 71 0.75 -2.23 6.58
CA LYS A 71 1.09 -0.80 6.67
C LYS A 71 2.59 -0.60 6.54
N THR A 72 3.05 -0.55 5.30
CA THR A 72 4.46 -0.39 4.94
C THR A 72 4.56 0.29 3.58
N GLY A 73 5.58 1.11 3.37
CA GLY A 73 5.87 1.73 2.08
C GLY A 73 4.79 2.65 1.52
N GLN A 74 4.11 3.38 2.40
CA GLN A 74 2.92 4.17 2.08
C GLN A 74 1.89 3.24 1.43
N ASP A 75 1.45 2.25 2.21
CA ASP A 75 0.30 1.42 1.86
C ASP A 75 -0.86 2.31 1.44
N ASN A 76 -1.59 1.93 0.39
CA ASN A 76 -2.73 2.72 -0.08
C ASN A 76 -3.95 2.43 0.81
N PRO A 77 -4.50 3.42 1.56
CA PRO A 77 -5.68 3.25 2.40
C PRO A 77 -6.95 2.89 1.65
N ASP A 78 -6.97 3.16 0.36
CA ASP A 78 -8.08 2.80 -0.53
C ASP A 78 -7.96 1.36 -1.04
N ALA A 79 -6.89 0.62 -0.69
CA ALA A 79 -6.64 -0.71 -1.22
C ALA A 79 -7.02 -1.84 -0.24
N LEU A 80 -7.64 -2.89 -0.79
CA LEU A 80 -7.53 -4.24 -0.25
C LEU A 80 -6.41 -4.96 -1.02
N TYR A 81 -5.37 -5.37 -0.29
CA TYR A 81 -4.30 -6.19 -0.83
C TYR A 81 -4.53 -7.65 -0.50
N MET A 82 -4.37 -8.53 -1.50
CA MET A 82 -4.36 -9.98 -1.31
C MET A 82 -3.10 -10.57 -1.95
N THR A 83 -2.57 -11.64 -1.36
CA THR A 83 -1.39 -12.33 -1.91
C THR A 83 -1.50 -13.84 -1.85
N ALA A 84 -0.83 -14.50 -2.78
CA ALA A 84 -0.66 -15.96 -2.79
C ALA A 84 0.72 -16.32 -3.37
N PRO A 85 1.40 -17.35 -2.84
CA PRO A 85 2.63 -17.89 -3.43
C PRO A 85 2.31 -18.60 -4.76
N LEU A 86 3.19 -18.45 -5.75
CA LEU A 86 3.12 -19.17 -7.01
C LEU A 86 4.50 -19.72 -7.38
N ASP A 87 4.51 -20.90 -7.97
CA ASP A 87 5.66 -21.47 -8.65
C ASP A 87 5.27 -21.75 -10.10
N LEU A 88 5.67 -20.87 -11.03
CA LEU A 88 5.25 -20.90 -12.44
C LEU A 88 5.84 -22.07 -13.25
N ARG A 89 6.32 -23.11 -12.58
CA ARG A 89 6.45 -24.47 -13.15
C ARG A 89 5.09 -25.17 -13.22
N HIS A 90 4.13 -24.72 -12.42
CA HIS A 90 2.74 -25.15 -12.40
C HIS A 90 1.85 -24.17 -13.17
N SER A 91 0.63 -24.61 -13.47
CA SER A 91 -0.43 -23.77 -14.03
C SER A 91 -1.41 -23.36 -12.94
N TYR A 92 -1.81 -22.09 -12.93
CA TYR A 92 -2.75 -21.54 -11.97
C TYR A 92 -3.93 -20.90 -12.68
N ARG A 93 -5.12 -21.00 -12.07
CA ARG A 93 -6.32 -20.33 -12.56
C ARG A 93 -6.85 -19.37 -11.52
N LEU A 94 -7.02 -18.12 -11.92
CA LEU A 94 -7.69 -17.08 -11.15
C LEU A 94 -9.05 -16.80 -11.79
N THR A 95 -10.12 -17.19 -11.10
CA THR A 95 -11.49 -16.88 -11.52
C THR A 95 -12.12 -15.89 -10.56
N GLY A 96 -13.15 -15.19 -11.00
CA GLY A 96 -13.87 -14.32 -10.10
C GLY A 96 -14.87 -13.39 -10.76
N ARG A 97 -15.46 -12.53 -9.94
CA ARG A 97 -16.34 -11.45 -10.38
C ARG A 97 -15.83 -10.10 -9.89
N ILE A 98 -15.60 -9.20 -10.84
CA ILE A 98 -15.27 -7.79 -10.61
C ILE A 98 -16.56 -7.00 -10.74
N ASP A 99 -17.18 -6.68 -9.61
CA ASP A 99 -18.45 -5.95 -9.60
C ASP A 99 -18.24 -4.44 -9.64
N THR A 100 -17.72 -3.91 -8.53
CA THR A 100 -17.68 -2.47 -8.26
C THR A 100 -16.34 -1.89 -7.79
N PRO A 101 -15.23 -2.65 -7.55
CA PRO A 101 -14.00 -1.98 -7.16
C PRO A 101 -13.56 -1.04 -8.29
N ARG A 102 -13.13 0.17 -7.92
CA ARG A 102 -12.76 1.20 -8.90
C ARG A 102 -11.63 0.77 -9.82
N TYR A 103 -10.72 -0.05 -9.31
CA TYR A 103 -9.63 -0.64 -10.06
C TYR A 103 -9.20 -1.97 -9.43
N LEU A 104 -8.97 -2.98 -10.26
CA LEU A 104 -8.32 -4.24 -9.90
C LEU A 104 -6.98 -4.32 -10.62
N GLY A 105 -5.88 -4.43 -9.87
CA GLY A 105 -4.55 -4.70 -10.41
C GLY A 105 -4.03 -6.06 -9.94
N LEU A 106 -3.41 -6.81 -10.84
CA LEU A 106 -2.77 -8.09 -10.58
C LEU A 106 -1.30 -7.98 -10.96
N SER A 107 -0.41 -8.35 -10.04
CA SER A 107 1.02 -8.42 -10.34
C SER A 107 1.58 -9.76 -9.91
N LEU A 108 2.30 -10.42 -10.82
CA LEU A 108 3.16 -11.54 -10.48
C LEU A 108 4.56 -10.99 -10.24
N MET A 109 5.03 -11.06 -9.00
CA MET A 109 6.26 -10.39 -8.60
C MET A 109 6.97 -11.12 -7.45
N ASP A 110 8.27 -10.92 -7.34
CA ASP A 110 8.98 -11.28 -6.10
C ASP A 110 8.73 -10.22 -5.01
N PHE A 111 9.05 -10.57 -3.76
CA PHE A 111 8.82 -9.72 -2.58
C PHE A 111 10.14 -9.39 -1.89
N ARG A 112 11.20 -9.12 -2.67
CA ARG A 112 12.56 -8.86 -2.16
C ARG A 112 12.74 -7.46 -1.57
N PHE A 113 11.75 -6.97 -0.82
CA PHE A 113 11.78 -5.65 -0.15
C PHE A 113 13.06 -5.50 0.70
N GLY A 114 13.79 -4.39 0.51
CA GLY A 114 15.05 -4.11 1.20
C GLY A 114 16.23 -5.05 0.85
N ARG A 115 16.01 -6.10 0.04
CA ARG A 115 17.01 -7.12 -0.31
C ARG A 115 17.49 -7.02 -1.77
N GLY A 116 16.95 -6.10 -2.55
CA GLY A 116 17.32 -5.88 -3.94
C GLY A 116 16.20 -5.22 -4.74
N THR A 117 16.36 -5.20 -6.06
CA THR A 117 15.31 -4.77 -6.99
C THR A 117 14.23 -5.83 -7.08
N ILE A 118 12.98 -5.44 -6.89
CA ILE A 118 11.84 -6.32 -7.07
C ILE A 118 11.61 -6.58 -8.56
N GLN A 119 11.52 -7.86 -8.93
CA GLN A 119 11.17 -8.26 -10.27
C GLN A 119 9.64 -8.42 -10.39
N GLN A 120 9.05 -7.77 -11.40
CA GLN A 120 7.67 -8.02 -11.82
C GLN A 120 7.68 -8.80 -13.12
N ILE A 121 7.06 -9.96 -13.10
CA ILE A 121 6.97 -10.93 -14.19
C ILE A 121 5.80 -10.56 -15.10
N LEU A 122 4.68 -10.18 -14.49
CA LEU A 122 3.45 -9.78 -15.18
C LEU A 122 2.77 -8.68 -14.36
N ASN A 123 2.28 -7.64 -15.03
CA ASN A 123 1.43 -6.62 -14.44
C ASN A 123 0.23 -6.39 -15.38
N ILE A 124 -0.97 -6.61 -14.86
CA ILE A 124 -2.23 -6.45 -15.59
C ILE A 124 -3.23 -5.79 -14.66
N GLY A 125 -4.23 -5.10 -15.22
CA GLY A 125 -5.26 -4.47 -14.42
C GLY A 125 -6.48 -4.14 -15.25
N SER A 126 -7.61 -3.90 -14.59
CA SER A 126 -8.79 -3.31 -15.23
C SER A 126 -8.42 -1.92 -15.79
N PRO A 127 -8.65 -1.60 -17.07
CA PRO A 127 -9.65 -2.17 -18.00
C PRO A 127 -9.20 -3.32 -18.90
N ASP A 128 -7.92 -3.71 -18.87
CA ASP A 128 -7.35 -4.59 -19.90
C ASP A 128 -7.73 -6.08 -19.72
N LEU A 129 -8.45 -6.41 -18.64
CA LEU A 129 -8.93 -7.77 -18.35
C LEU A 129 -10.17 -8.10 -19.20
N THR A 130 -10.22 -9.32 -19.74
CA THR A 130 -11.36 -9.78 -20.53
C THR A 130 -12.59 -10.07 -19.65
N ASP A 131 -13.73 -9.40 -19.91
CA ASP A 131 -15.03 -9.75 -19.30
C ASP A 131 -15.68 -10.91 -20.07
N ILE A 132 -15.70 -12.09 -19.47
CA ILE A 132 -16.36 -13.29 -20.02
C ILE A 132 -17.89 -13.28 -19.77
N GLY A 133 -18.42 -12.13 -19.39
CA GLY A 133 -19.83 -11.77 -19.27
C GLY A 133 -20.25 -11.44 -17.85
N GLY A 134 -20.83 -10.25 -17.65
CA GLY A 134 -21.40 -9.86 -16.36
C GLY A 134 -20.36 -9.62 -15.28
N GLY A 135 -19.21 -9.04 -15.65
CA GLY A 135 -18.10 -8.75 -14.74
C GLY A 135 -17.30 -9.97 -14.32
N ARG A 136 -17.47 -11.11 -15.01
CA ARG A 136 -16.73 -12.33 -14.68
C ARG A 136 -15.38 -12.33 -15.39
N MET A 137 -14.37 -12.84 -14.71
CA MET A 137 -13.04 -13.05 -15.27
C MET A 137 -12.58 -14.49 -15.06
N ASP A 138 -11.69 -14.91 -15.92
CA ASP A 138 -11.07 -16.23 -15.94
C ASP A 138 -9.67 -16.07 -16.52
N ILE A 139 -8.64 -16.25 -15.70
CA ILE A 139 -7.26 -15.98 -16.07
C ILE A 139 -6.43 -17.20 -15.76
N VAL A 140 -5.64 -17.67 -16.73
CA VAL A 140 -4.68 -18.76 -16.54
C VAL A 140 -3.26 -18.21 -16.63
N PHE A 141 -2.45 -18.56 -15.63
CA PHE A 141 -0.99 -18.37 -15.63
C PHE A 141 -0.35 -19.74 -15.82
N SER A 142 0.38 -19.97 -16.93
CA SER A 142 0.91 -21.31 -17.24
C SER A 142 2.27 -21.25 -17.94
N PRO A 143 3.17 -22.23 -17.75
CA PRO A 143 4.33 -22.39 -18.62
C PRO A 143 3.97 -22.96 -20.00
N GLU A 144 2.79 -23.56 -20.14
CA GLU A 144 2.35 -24.19 -21.37
C GLU A 144 1.81 -23.16 -22.38
N PRO A 145 1.96 -23.43 -23.70
CA PRO A 145 1.34 -22.61 -24.74
C PRO A 145 -0.18 -22.54 -24.59
N ASP A 146 -0.76 -21.43 -25.02
CA ASP A 146 -2.22 -21.25 -25.07
C ASP A 146 -2.87 -22.39 -25.88
N PRO A 147 -3.77 -23.20 -25.27
CA PRO A 147 -4.44 -24.30 -25.96
C PRO A 147 -5.51 -23.84 -26.97
N GLY A 148 -5.93 -22.56 -26.91
CA GLY A 148 -6.87 -21.92 -27.83
C GLY A 148 -8.35 -22.18 -27.56
N ASP A 149 -8.70 -22.93 -26.50
CA ASP A 149 -10.06 -23.33 -26.14
C ASP A 149 -10.52 -22.82 -24.75
N HIS A 150 -10.14 -21.59 -24.41
CA HIS A 150 -10.57 -20.89 -23.19
C HIS A 150 -11.37 -19.63 -23.50
N LEU A 151 -12.12 -19.12 -22.51
CA LEU A 151 -12.96 -17.93 -22.65
C LEU A 151 -12.25 -16.63 -22.27
N GLY A 152 -11.29 -16.71 -21.37
CA GLY A 152 -10.68 -15.56 -20.71
C GLY A 152 -9.27 -15.29 -21.18
N ASP A 153 -8.40 -14.88 -20.26
CA ASP A 153 -7.03 -14.51 -20.58
C ASP A 153 -6.05 -15.66 -20.29
N TRP A 154 -5.15 -15.96 -21.22
CA TRP A 154 -4.06 -16.93 -21.03
C TRP A 154 -2.71 -16.22 -21.08
N TYR A 155 -1.92 -16.38 -20.02
CA TYR A 155 -0.56 -15.86 -19.94
C TYR A 155 0.42 -17.02 -19.89
N GLN A 156 1.13 -17.23 -21.01
CA GLN A 156 2.27 -18.13 -21.05
C GLN A 156 3.48 -17.45 -20.39
N LEU A 157 4.04 -18.07 -19.34
CA LEU A 157 5.08 -17.49 -18.50
C LEU A 157 6.23 -18.47 -18.29
N GLU A 158 7.46 -17.97 -18.24
CA GLU A 158 8.62 -18.81 -17.93
C GLU A 158 8.60 -19.28 -16.46
N PRO A 159 9.17 -20.47 -16.16
CA PRO A 159 9.32 -20.95 -14.80
C PRO A 159 9.95 -19.93 -13.84
N HIS A 160 9.23 -19.60 -12.78
CA HIS A 160 9.66 -18.61 -11.79
C HIS A 160 8.92 -18.77 -10.47
N GLN A 161 9.61 -18.58 -9.35
CA GLN A 161 8.98 -18.50 -8.02
C GLN A 161 8.63 -17.05 -7.69
N CYS A 162 7.36 -16.78 -7.46
CA CYS A 162 6.87 -15.43 -7.23
C CYS A 162 5.65 -15.44 -6.31
N ARG A 163 4.99 -14.28 -6.19
CA ARG A 163 3.67 -14.18 -5.58
C ARG A 163 2.74 -13.43 -6.51
N LEU A 164 1.47 -13.84 -6.52
CA LEU A 164 0.38 -13.00 -6.98
C LEU A 164 0.13 -11.92 -5.93
N LEU A 165 0.13 -10.65 -6.35
CA LEU A 165 -0.35 -9.51 -5.56
C LEU A 165 -1.57 -8.90 -6.25
N VAL A 166 -2.71 -9.03 -5.59
CA VAL A 166 -3.97 -8.40 -6.00
C VAL A 166 -4.12 -7.08 -5.28
N ARG A 167 -4.42 -6.02 -6.02
CA ARG A 167 -4.72 -4.68 -5.53
C ARG A 167 -6.15 -4.32 -5.94
N GLN A 168 -7.08 -4.31 -4.99
CA GLN A 168 -8.43 -3.80 -5.24
C GLN A 168 -8.52 -2.39 -4.66
N PHE A 169 -8.62 -1.37 -5.51
CA PHE A 169 -8.78 0.02 -5.06
C PHE A 169 -10.24 0.39 -5.01
N PHE A 170 -10.62 1.04 -3.92
CA PHE A 170 -11.98 1.52 -3.67
C PHE A 170 -11.93 3.02 -3.49
N SER A 171 -12.58 3.75 -4.41
CA SER A 171 -12.74 5.19 -4.25
C SER A 171 -13.91 5.47 -3.31
N ASP A 172 -15.12 5.01 -3.67
CA ASP A 172 -16.31 5.17 -2.85
C ASP A 172 -16.47 3.98 -1.90
N TRP A 173 -15.95 4.15 -0.68
CA TRP A 173 -15.99 3.12 0.35
C TRP A 173 -17.41 2.74 0.79
N ALA A 174 -18.42 3.58 0.50
CA ALA A 174 -19.79 3.33 0.93
C ALA A 174 -20.52 2.32 0.04
N THR A 175 -20.21 2.32 -1.25
CA THR A 175 -20.99 1.61 -2.27
C THR A 175 -20.20 0.52 -2.99
N GLU A 176 -18.88 0.65 -3.05
CA GLU A 176 -18.04 -0.31 -3.75
C GLU A 176 -17.75 -1.54 -2.87
N GLN A 177 -17.97 -2.71 -3.46
CA GLN A 177 -17.74 -4.04 -2.92
C GLN A 177 -16.52 -4.69 -3.55
N ARG A 178 -15.83 -5.52 -2.74
CA ARG A 178 -14.66 -6.28 -3.18
C ARG A 178 -15.01 -7.25 -4.31
N ALA A 179 -14.08 -7.43 -5.24
CA ALA A 179 -14.12 -8.55 -6.16
C ALA A 179 -14.06 -9.87 -5.39
N ASP A 180 -14.85 -10.84 -5.83
CA ASP A 180 -14.83 -12.20 -5.32
C ASP A 180 -13.93 -13.05 -6.21
N LEU A 181 -12.79 -13.47 -5.65
CA LEU A 181 -11.67 -14.04 -6.39
C LEU A 181 -11.32 -15.41 -5.83
N HIS A 182 -11.11 -16.38 -6.71
CA HIS A 182 -10.69 -17.72 -6.39
C HIS A 182 -9.44 -18.09 -7.19
N LEU A 183 -8.39 -18.50 -6.49
CA LEU A 183 -7.14 -18.97 -7.06
C LEU A 183 -7.02 -20.47 -6.78
N GLU A 184 -6.65 -21.24 -7.81
CA GLU A 184 -6.31 -22.66 -7.68
C GLU A 184 -5.06 -23.00 -8.49
N CYS A 185 -4.29 -23.97 -8.01
CA CYS A 185 -3.28 -24.67 -8.80
C CYS A 185 -3.97 -25.78 -9.61
N LEU A 186 -3.68 -25.89 -10.90
CA LEU A 186 -4.32 -26.83 -11.82
C LEU A 186 -3.64 -28.21 -11.85
N ASP A 187 -2.39 -28.28 -11.36
CA ASP A 187 -1.57 -29.47 -11.29
C ASP A 187 -0.89 -29.61 -9.92
N PRO A 188 -1.67 -29.59 -8.81
CA PRO A 188 -1.11 -29.54 -7.47
C PRO A 188 -0.41 -30.85 -7.10
N GLY A 189 0.68 -30.72 -6.36
CA GLY A 189 1.29 -31.84 -5.64
C GLY A 189 0.36 -32.47 -4.58
N ALA A 190 0.87 -33.49 -3.89
CA ALA A 190 0.17 -34.07 -2.74
C ALA A 190 -0.08 -32.99 -1.66
N PRO A 191 -1.20 -33.04 -0.92
CA PRO A 191 -1.49 -32.05 0.11
C PRO A 191 -0.39 -32.00 1.18
N PRO A 192 -0.17 -30.84 1.81
CA PRO A 192 0.89 -30.68 2.79
C PRO A 192 0.74 -31.66 3.96
N ALA A 193 1.87 -32.22 4.39
CA ALA A 193 1.97 -33.07 5.57
C ALA A 193 2.30 -32.23 6.82
N ARG A 194 2.64 -32.88 7.95
CA ARG A 194 3.18 -32.16 9.11
C ARG A 194 4.47 -31.42 8.73
N LEU A 195 4.70 -30.27 9.37
CA LEU A 195 5.92 -29.47 9.19
C LEU A 195 7.18 -30.34 9.31
N ASP A 196 8.04 -30.23 8.31
CA ASP A 196 9.38 -30.81 8.36
C ASP A 196 10.29 -29.93 9.24
N PRO A 197 10.98 -30.49 10.26
CA PRO A 197 11.80 -29.69 11.17
C PRO A 197 12.96 -28.93 10.51
N LEU A 198 13.54 -29.46 9.42
CA LEU A 198 14.67 -28.81 8.74
C LEU A 198 14.17 -27.66 7.86
N GLN A 199 13.10 -27.87 7.10
CA GLN A 199 12.44 -26.80 6.34
C GLN A 199 11.96 -25.67 7.26
N PHE A 200 11.36 -26.03 8.40
CA PHE A 200 10.87 -25.05 9.35
C PHE A 200 12.01 -24.26 10.02
N ALA A 201 13.14 -24.90 10.34
CA ALA A 201 14.34 -24.20 10.80
C ALA A 201 14.82 -23.15 9.78
N GLY A 202 14.83 -23.50 8.48
CA GLY A 202 15.15 -22.56 7.40
C GLY A 202 14.16 -21.39 7.28
N THR A 203 12.87 -21.65 7.50
CA THR A 203 11.82 -20.60 7.53
C THR A 203 12.07 -19.61 8.66
N LEU A 204 12.42 -20.08 9.87
CA LEU A 204 12.77 -19.21 11.00
C LEU A 204 14.00 -18.33 10.69
N ASP A 205 15.02 -18.92 10.06
CA ASP A 205 16.22 -18.18 9.65
C ASP A 205 15.90 -17.12 8.57
N GLU A 206 15.00 -17.42 7.63
CA GLU A 206 14.57 -16.46 6.61
C GLU A 206 13.78 -15.28 7.20
N ILE A 207 12.88 -15.55 8.15
CA ILE A 207 12.16 -14.52 8.91
C ILE A 207 13.17 -13.67 9.70
N ALA A 208 14.15 -14.28 10.36
CA ALA A 208 15.20 -13.55 11.08
C ALA A 208 15.97 -12.62 10.12
N ALA A 209 16.37 -13.11 8.95
CA ALA A 209 17.01 -12.29 7.93
C ALA A 209 16.11 -11.14 7.42
N GLU A 210 14.78 -11.27 7.46
CA GLU A 210 13.87 -10.20 7.04
C GLU A 210 13.83 -9.10 8.09
N MET A 211 13.79 -9.51 9.36
CA MET A 211 13.79 -8.58 10.49
C MET A 211 15.11 -7.84 10.67
N SER A 212 16.23 -8.37 10.19
CA SER A 212 17.49 -7.62 10.16
C SER A 212 17.59 -6.62 9.00
N ILE A 213 16.88 -6.86 7.88
CA ILE A 213 17.05 -6.07 6.64
C ILE A 213 15.94 -5.04 6.46
N VAL A 214 14.67 -5.45 6.51
CA VAL A 214 13.54 -4.61 6.09
C VAL A 214 13.32 -3.42 7.03
N PRO A 215 13.38 -3.57 8.37
CA PRO A 215 13.29 -2.42 9.27
C PRO A 215 14.41 -1.42 9.02
N LYS A 216 15.66 -1.89 8.83
CA LYS A 216 16.79 -1.03 8.51
C LYS A 216 16.57 -0.26 7.21
N PHE A 217 16.09 -0.93 6.17
CA PHE A 217 15.78 -0.28 4.89
C PHE A 217 14.82 0.90 5.08
N TRP A 218 13.74 0.72 5.85
CA TRP A 218 12.78 1.80 6.08
C TRP A 218 13.34 2.93 6.94
N THR A 219 14.15 2.62 7.95
CA THR A 219 14.89 3.64 8.73
C THR A 219 15.82 4.45 7.83
N ASP A 220 16.66 3.78 7.04
CA ASP A 220 17.59 4.45 6.11
C ASP A 220 16.84 5.27 5.05
N TYR A 221 15.70 4.76 4.57
CA TYR A 221 14.85 5.46 3.60
C TYR A 221 14.23 6.72 4.19
N ALA A 222 13.74 6.68 5.44
CA ALA A 222 13.21 7.84 6.14
C ALA A 222 14.27 8.93 6.34
N VAL A 223 15.45 8.55 6.85
CA VAL A 223 16.59 9.47 6.98
C VAL A 223 16.95 10.07 5.62
N SER A 224 17.06 9.25 4.58
CA SER A 224 17.37 9.72 3.23
C SER A 224 16.34 10.70 2.68
N GLN A 225 15.04 10.45 2.90
CA GLN A 225 13.98 11.31 2.39
C GLN A 225 13.96 12.65 3.12
N ARG A 226 14.15 12.66 4.44
CA ARG A 226 14.26 13.89 5.23
C ARG A 226 15.49 14.72 4.85
N ASP A 227 16.65 14.07 4.73
CA ASP A 227 17.95 14.75 4.55
C ASP A 227 18.20 15.28 3.13
N ARG A 228 17.29 15.03 2.17
CA ARG A 228 17.34 15.66 0.84
C ARG A 228 17.13 17.17 0.86
N GLY A 229 16.60 17.71 1.96
CA GLY A 229 16.34 19.15 2.09
C GLY A 229 15.11 19.63 1.31
N GLU A 230 14.23 18.71 0.91
CA GLU A 230 13.03 18.95 0.10
C GLU A 230 11.76 18.82 0.95
N ILE A 231 11.84 19.27 2.21
CA ILE A 231 10.74 19.23 3.17
C ILE A 231 9.62 20.16 2.70
N ASN A 232 8.37 19.70 2.79
CA ASN A 232 7.18 20.44 2.39
C ASN A 232 7.20 20.88 0.91
N SER A 233 7.91 20.13 0.04
CA SER A 233 8.04 20.48 -1.39
C SER A 233 8.08 19.25 -2.29
N PHE A 234 7.43 19.35 -3.45
CA PHE A 234 7.53 18.36 -4.54
C PHE A 234 8.42 18.84 -5.70
N GLU A 235 9.22 19.90 -5.55
CA GLU A 235 10.02 20.49 -6.65
C GLU A 235 10.99 19.50 -7.31
N HIS A 236 11.39 18.45 -6.59
CA HIS A 236 12.24 17.37 -7.10
C HIS A 236 11.50 16.39 -8.02
N MET A 237 10.17 16.43 -8.04
CA MET A 237 9.36 15.55 -8.86
C MET A 237 9.34 16.05 -10.31
N ALA A 238 9.70 15.17 -11.24
CA ALA A 238 9.86 15.52 -12.65
C ALA A 238 8.55 15.64 -13.45
N GLY A 239 7.38 15.53 -12.82
CA GLY A 239 6.07 15.62 -13.51
C GLY A 239 5.87 14.59 -14.63
N ARG A 240 6.54 13.46 -14.51
CA ARG A 240 6.47 12.33 -15.45
C ARG A 240 6.43 11.03 -14.69
N LYS A 241 5.90 10.00 -15.32
CA LYS A 241 5.90 8.66 -14.75
C LYS A 241 7.33 8.15 -14.61
N VAL A 242 7.73 7.86 -13.38
CA VAL A 242 8.97 7.15 -13.07
C VAL A 242 8.58 5.74 -12.64
N SER A 243 9.26 4.72 -13.18
CA SER A 243 8.93 3.34 -12.85
C SER A 243 9.25 3.06 -11.37
N GLY A 244 8.21 2.77 -10.59
CA GLY A 244 8.32 2.27 -9.21
C GLY A 244 8.35 0.75 -9.11
N VAL A 245 8.41 0.06 -10.25
CA VAL A 245 8.28 -1.41 -10.37
C VAL A 245 9.32 -2.14 -9.50
N GLY A 246 10.55 -1.63 -9.49
CA GLY A 246 11.67 -2.16 -8.70
C GLY A 246 11.51 -2.03 -7.18
N TYR A 247 10.52 -1.27 -6.72
CA TYR A 247 10.13 -1.13 -5.31
C TYR A 247 8.73 -1.72 -5.03
N GLY A 248 8.17 -2.48 -5.97
CA GLY A 248 6.84 -3.10 -5.84
C GLY A 248 5.66 -2.20 -6.19
N GLY A 249 5.90 -1.00 -6.75
CA GLY A 249 4.86 -0.13 -7.32
C GLY A 249 4.30 -0.70 -8.62
N SER A 250 3.05 -0.38 -8.96
CA SER A 250 2.49 -0.79 -10.26
C SER A 250 2.97 0.15 -11.36
N ASP A 251 3.28 -0.41 -12.53
CA ASP A 251 3.57 0.36 -13.74
C ASP A 251 2.34 1.04 -14.33
N GLN A 252 1.13 0.83 -13.79
CA GLN A 252 -0.09 1.55 -14.16
C GLN A 252 -0.30 2.83 -13.34
N GLN A 253 0.49 3.02 -12.27
CA GLN A 253 0.34 4.13 -11.33
C GLN A 253 1.55 5.07 -11.41
N ALA A 254 1.30 6.37 -11.50
CA ALA A 254 2.31 7.39 -11.29
C ALA A 254 2.25 7.86 -9.83
N TYR A 255 3.42 8.04 -9.21
CA TYR A 255 3.56 8.40 -7.82
C TYR A 255 4.41 9.67 -7.68
N GLY A 256 4.15 10.42 -6.61
CA GLY A 256 5.14 11.34 -6.07
C GLY A 256 5.04 11.41 -4.56
N GLN A 257 6.17 11.69 -3.93
CA GLN A 257 6.32 11.70 -2.49
C GLN A 257 7.17 12.90 -2.07
N CYS A 258 6.87 13.49 -0.93
CA CYS A 258 7.76 14.43 -0.26
C CYS A 258 7.73 14.17 1.25
N TRP A 259 8.78 14.62 1.94
CA TRP A 259 8.75 14.69 3.39
C TRP A 259 7.91 15.89 3.83
N TYR A 260 7.16 15.77 4.92
CA TYR A 260 6.48 16.89 5.56
C TYR A 260 6.97 17.11 6.98
N GLU A 261 6.99 18.38 7.39
CA GLU A 261 7.09 18.81 8.77
C GLU A 261 6.11 19.98 8.95
N VAL A 262 5.15 19.83 9.85
CA VAL A 262 4.08 20.83 10.04
C VAL A 262 3.87 21.08 11.52
N GLY A 263 4.03 22.33 11.94
CA GLY A 263 3.80 22.75 13.32
C GLY A 263 2.32 22.68 13.73
N ALA A 264 2.07 22.69 15.04
CA ALA A 264 0.73 22.50 15.61
C ALA A 264 -0.33 23.54 15.16
N GLN A 265 0.11 24.73 14.74
CA GLN A 265 -0.75 25.82 14.24
C GLN A 265 -0.51 26.14 12.76
N GLU A 266 0.20 25.27 12.05
CA GLU A 266 0.49 25.41 10.63
C GLU A 266 -0.36 24.44 9.81
N ALA A 267 -0.46 24.74 8.53
CA ALA A 267 -1.05 23.89 7.52
C ALA A 267 -0.22 23.96 6.23
N LEU A 268 -0.12 22.83 5.54
CA LEU A 268 0.28 22.81 4.15
C LEU A 268 -0.98 22.91 3.29
N LEU A 269 -1.05 23.95 2.46
CA LEU A 269 -2.01 24.00 1.38
C LEU A 269 -1.41 23.29 0.16
N LEU A 270 -2.02 22.16 -0.21
CA LEU A 270 -1.73 21.43 -1.43
C LEU A 270 -2.68 21.91 -2.53
N GLU A 271 -2.13 22.27 -3.69
CA GLU A 271 -2.90 22.66 -4.88
C GLU A 271 -2.46 21.83 -6.10
N VAL A 272 -3.42 21.28 -6.84
CA VAL A 272 -3.18 20.58 -8.10
C VAL A 272 -4.44 20.56 -8.96
N THR A 273 -4.35 20.63 -10.28
CA THR A 273 -5.45 20.24 -11.16
C THR A 273 -5.32 18.73 -11.43
N PRO A 274 -6.21 17.87 -10.88
CA PRO A 274 -6.07 16.43 -11.06
C PRO A 274 -6.12 16.05 -12.54
N PRO A 275 -5.33 15.06 -12.98
CA PRO A 275 -5.35 14.62 -14.37
C PRO A 275 -6.62 13.81 -14.64
N LYS A 276 -6.96 13.63 -15.92
CA LYS A 276 -7.95 12.61 -16.27
C LYS A 276 -7.31 11.24 -16.03
N CYS A 277 -7.88 10.51 -15.08
CA CYS A 277 -7.36 9.21 -14.67
C CYS A 277 -8.48 8.35 -14.11
N TRP A 278 -8.20 7.07 -13.91
CA TRP A 278 -9.18 6.11 -13.41
C TRP A 278 -9.43 6.29 -11.92
N TYR A 279 -8.37 6.56 -11.17
CA TYR A 279 -8.40 6.66 -9.73
C TYR A 279 -7.21 7.50 -9.28
N TRP A 280 -7.40 8.29 -8.24
CA TRP A 280 -6.31 8.98 -7.59
C TRP A 280 -6.53 9.10 -6.10
N ASN A 281 -5.43 9.20 -5.36
CA ASN A 281 -5.49 9.62 -3.97
C ASN A 281 -4.28 10.43 -3.54
N ILE A 282 -4.47 11.11 -2.41
CA ILE A 282 -3.46 11.81 -1.65
C ILE A 282 -3.56 11.31 -0.22
N GLN A 283 -2.44 10.92 0.36
CA GLN A 283 -2.36 10.46 1.74
C GLN A 283 -1.17 11.05 2.46
N VAL A 284 -1.27 11.01 3.78
CA VAL A 284 -0.12 11.15 4.68
C VAL A 284 0.18 9.81 5.35
N GLY A 285 1.45 9.60 5.61
CA GLY A 285 1.91 8.56 6.53
C GLY A 285 2.95 9.09 7.50
N ASP A 286 3.30 8.26 8.47
CA ASP A 286 4.29 8.59 9.49
C ASP A 286 5.73 8.45 8.98
N THR A 287 6.68 8.70 9.89
CA THR A 287 8.12 8.54 9.67
C THR A 287 8.52 7.17 9.14
N TRP A 288 7.73 6.13 9.45
CA TRP A 288 8.00 4.74 9.09
C TRP A 288 7.29 4.33 7.79
N PHE A 289 6.74 5.31 7.05
CA PHE A 289 5.98 5.09 5.83
C PHE A 289 4.73 4.22 6.06
N GLN A 290 4.12 4.30 7.22
CA GLN A 290 2.82 3.70 7.47
C GLN A 290 1.73 4.73 7.17
N SER A 291 0.67 4.33 6.48
CA SER A 291 -0.52 5.17 6.46
C SER A 291 -1.00 5.43 7.89
N LEU A 292 -1.44 6.66 8.17
CA LEU A 292 -2.03 6.98 9.47
C LEU A 292 -3.34 6.21 9.67
N ASP A 293 -4.03 6.39 10.80
CA ASP A 293 -5.30 5.73 11.08
C ASP A 293 -6.45 6.28 10.21
N TYR A 294 -6.39 5.93 8.93
CA TYR A 294 -7.32 6.38 7.90
C TYR A 294 -8.74 5.88 8.11
N MET A 295 -9.01 4.93 9.01
CA MET A 295 -10.38 4.52 9.31
C MET A 295 -11.06 5.48 10.28
N ASN A 296 -10.28 6.14 11.16
CA ASN A 296 -10.80 7.01 12.21
C ASN A 296 -10.47 8.48 11.99
N LEU A 297 -9.46 8.78 11.18
CA LEU A 297 -9.03 10.11 10.82
C LEU A 297 -9.22 10.33 9.31
N PRO A 298 -9.52 11.58 8.89
CA PRO A 298 -9.44 11.95 7.48
C PRO A 298 -7.96 12.07 7.08
N ALA A 299 -7.20 10.98 7.11
CA ALA A 299 -5.77 10.98 6.79
C ALA A 299 -5.48 10.79 5.28
N THR A 300 -6.53 10.59 4.48
CA THR A 300 -6.46 10.49 3.02
C THR A 300 -7.64 11.18 2.37
N LEU A 301 -7.46 11.52 1.09
CA LEU A 301 -8.51 11.94 0.17
C LEU A 301 -8.30 11.27 -1.18
N ASN A 302 -9.39 10.85 -1.81
CA ASN A 302 -9.41 10.27 -3.15
C ASN A 302 -10.43 10.99 -4.05
N ASP A 303 -10.57 10.52 -5.29
CA ASP A 303 -11.39 11.15 -6.32
C ASP A 303 -12.90 11.19 -6.05
N SER A 304 -13.43 10.31 -5.19
CA SER A 304 -14.85 10.35 -4.78
C SER A 304 -15.08 11.13 -3.47
N GLN A 305 -14.04 11.27 -2.65
CA GLN A 305 -14.12 11.91 -1.33
C GLN A 305 -13.83 13.41 -1.38
N ALA A 306 -13.04 13.86 -2.36
CA ALA A 306 -12.62 15.24 -2.48
C ALA A 306 -13.64 16.12 -3.20
N HIS A 307 -13.66 17.40 -2.83
CA HIS A 307 -14.34 18.44 -3.57
C HIS A 307 -13.37 19.14 -4.51
N ILE A 308 -13.67 19.19 -5.81
CA ILE A 308 -12.90 20.00 -6.76
C ILE A 308 -13.59 21.35 -6.89
N ASP A 309 -12.83 22.43 -6.73
CA ASP A 309 -13.36 23.79 -6.85
C ASP A 309 -13.81 24.09 -8.30
N PRO A 310 -14.68 25.09 -8.52
CA PRO A 310 -15.19 25.44 -9.86
C PRO A 310 -14.12 25.79 -10.91
N ASP A 311 -12.93 26.20 -10.47
CA ASP A 311 -11.76 26.46 -11.33
C ASP A 311 -11.01 25.19 -11.76
N GLY A 312 -11.49 24.01 -11.32
CA GLY A 312 -10.89 22.71 -11.60
C GLY A 312 -9.69 22.37 -10.73
N VAL A 313 -9.35 23.20 -9.74
CA VAL A 313 -8.22 22.96 -8.83
C VAL A 313 -8.70 22.20 -7.60
N LEU A 314 -7.97 21.14 -7.26
CA LEU A 314 -8.05 20.49 -5.97
C LEU A 314 -7.20 21.27 -4.96
N ARG A 315 -7.84 21.80 -3.92
CA ARG A 315 -7.17 22.43 -2.77
C ARG A 315 -7.38 21.59 -1.53
N VAL A 316 -6.30 21.18 -0.89
CA VAL A 316 -6.33 20.32 0.32
C VAL A 316 -5.51 20.98 1.42
N ALA A 317 -6.13 21.17 2.58
CA ALA A 317 -5.39 21.57 3.78
C ALA A 317 -4.85 20.31 4.48
N ILE A 318 -3.56 20.29 4.80
CA ILE A 318 -2.91 19.21 5.56
C ILE A 318 -2.40 19.81 6.87
N SER A 319 -2.99 19.43 8.00
CA SER A 319 -2.72 20.08 9.29
C SER A 319 -3.10 19.21 10.50
N HIS A 320 -2.64 19.61 11.69
CA HIS A 320 -3.03 18.99 12.97
C HIS A 320 -4.43 19.38 13.42
N VAL A 321 -4.84 20.62 13.12
CA VAL A 321 -6.12 21.20 13.54
C VAL A 321 -7.04 21.34 12.32
N ASP A 322 -8.31 20.96 12.48
CA ASP A 322 -9.34 21.11 11.43
C ASP A 322 -9.55 22.60 11.07
N PRO A 323 -9.23 23.04 9.85
CA PRO A 323 -9.43 24.42 9.43
C PRO A 323 -10.90 24.71 9.01
N GLY A 324 -11.80 23.72 9.11
CA GLY A 324 -13.20 23.83 8.70
C GLY A 324 -13.42 23.77 7.19
N THR A 325 -12.45 23.25 6.43
CA THR A 325 -12.50 23.16 4.96
C THR A 325 -13.03 21.80 4.52
N CYS A 326 -13.68 21.71 3.36
CA CYS A 326 -14.18 20.43 2.84
C CYS A 326 -13.09 19.38 2.71
N ASN A 327 -11.99 19.75 2.06
CA ASN A 327 -10.81 18.93 1.86
C ASN A 327 -9.80 19.23 2.97
N TRP A 328 -9.76 18.33 3.95
CA TRP A 328 -8.78 18.37 5.02
C TRP A 328 -8.18 16.98 5.22
N ILE A 329 -6.85 16.91 5.24
CA ILE A 329 -6.09 15.75 5.65
C ILE A 329 -5.50 16.01 7.04
N SER A 330 -5.94 15.21 8.01
CA SER A 330 -5.47 15.26 9.39
C SER A 330 -4.12 14.57 9.55
N LEU A 331 -3.16 15.28 10.15
CA LEU A 331 -1.87 14.71 10.55
C LEU A 331 -1.95 13.83 11.81
N GLY A 332 -3.07 13.88 12.55
CA GLY A 332 -3.32 12.95 13.65
C GLY A 332 -2.30 13.03 14.79
N GLY A 333 -1.62 14.17 14.95
CA GLY A 333 -0.54 14.36 15.92
C GLY A 333 0.83 13.87 15.44
N CYS A 334 0.94 13.36 14.21
CA CYS A 334 2.21 12.97 13.62
C CYS A 334 2.98 14.23 13.17
N PRO A 335 4.14 14.55 13.78
CA PRO A 335 4.82 15.82 13.54
C PRO A 335 5.48 15.89 12.15
N GLN A 336 5.85 14.73 11.61
CA GLN A 336 6.56 14.58 10.34
C GLN A 336 6.25 13.24 9.68
N GLY A 337 6.60 13.11 8.41
CA GLY A 337 6.48 11.86 7.67
C GLY A 337 6.44 12.12 6.18
N ALA A 338 5.70 11.31 5.42
CA ALA A 338 5.60 11.49 3.98
C ALA A 338 4.17 11.80 3.51
N ILE A 339 4.08 12.72 2.55
CA ILE A 339 2.89 12.90 1.71
C ILE A 339 3.09 12.06 0.46
N THR A 340 2.09 11.29 0.06
CA THR A 340 2.11 10.53 -1.21
C THR A 340 0.87 10.88 -2.03
N TYR A 341 1.08 11.21 -3.31
CA TYR A 341 -0.01 11.27 -4.30
C TYR A 341 0.13 10.14 -5.32
N ARG A 342 -1.00 9.69 -5.85
CA ARG A 342 -1.09 8.63 -6.87
C ARG A 342 -2.04 9.01 -7.98
N TRP A 343 -1.60 8.84 -9.23
CA TRP A 343 -2.44 8.96 -10.42
C TRP A 343 -2.47 7.61 -11.13
N ASN A 344 -3.60 6.89 -11.08
CA ASN A 344 -3.74 5.55 -11.67
C ASN A 344 -4.32 5.63 -13.08
N ASN A 345 -3.62 5.07 -14.06
CA ASN A 345 -4.01 5.13 -15.48
C ASN A 345 -4.34 6.56 -15.94
N ALA A 346 -3.43 7.49 -15.61
CA ALA A 346 -3.57 8.91 -15.94
C ALA A 346 -2.95 9.26 -17.29
N ASP A 347 -3.54 10.22 -17.98
CA ASP A 347 -3.01 10.77 -19.24
C ASP A 347 -1.81 11.71 -19.04
N SER A 348 -1.61 12.19 -17.82
CA SER A 348 -0.60 13.16 -17.41
C SER A 348 -0.25 12.96 -15.93
N VAL A 349 0.89 13.50 -15.50
CA VAL A 349 1.42 13.36 -14.13
C VAL A 349 1.65 14.76 -13.53
N PRO A 350 0.59 15.52 -13.22
CA PRO A 350 0.74 16.82 -12.58
C PRO A 350 1.37 16.65 -11.19
N VAL A 351 2.30 17.55 -10.87
CA VAL A 351 2.95 17.61 -9.56
C VAL A 351 2.20 18.64 -8.71
N PRO A 352 1.67 18.26 -7.53
CA PRO A 352 1.07 19.22 -6.63
C PRO A 352 2.08 20.25 -6.13
N SER A 353 1.64 21.49 -5.94
CA SER A 353 2.41 22.50 -5.20
C SER A 353 2.01 22.49 -3.73
N LEU A 354 2.94 22.82 -2.85
CA LEU A 354 2.73 22.94 -1.41
C LEU A 354 3.08 24.35 -0.93
N ARG A 355 2.29 24.89 0.00
CA ARG A 355 2.57 26.15 0.70
C ARG A 355 2.30 26.01 2.19
N LEU A 356 3.34 26.17 3.01
CA LEU A 356 3.21 26.22 4.47
C LEU A 356 2.67 27.60 4.89
N MET A 357 1.68 27.61 5.77
CA MET A 357 1.04 28.83 6.28
C MET A 357 0.40 28.58 7.65
N PRO A 358 0.05 29.63 8.41
CA PRO A 358 -0.81 29.48 9.59
C PRO A 358 -2.14 28.81 9.23
N VAL A 359 -2.61 27.87 10.06
CA VAL A 359 -3.87 27.14 9.82
C VAL A 359 -5.08 28.07 9.74
N SER A 360 -5.02 29.23 10.43
CA SER A 360 -6.06 30.26 10.40
C SER A 360 -6.19 30.95 9.04
N GLU A 361 -5.12 31.00 8.24
CA GLU A 361 -5.08 31.69 6.95
C GLU A 361 -5.54 30.81 5.78
N VAL A 362 -5.61 29.49 5.97
CA VAL A 362 -6.00 28.52 4.92
C VAL A 362 -7.29 28.93 4.21
N ALA A 363 -8.29 29.41 4.97
CA ALA A 363 -9.58 29.82 4.44
C ALA A 363 -9.51 30.93 3.38
N GLU A 364 -8.54 31.83 3.50
CA GLU A 364 -8.34 32.99 2.64
C GLU A 364 -7.73 32.61 1.28
N HIS A 365 -7.16 31.40 1.20
CA HIS A 365 -6.51 30.85 0.01
C HIS A 365 -7.35 29.80 -0.73
N LEU A 366 -8.59 29.56 -0.28
CA LEU A 366 -9.53 28.69 -0.98
C LEU A 366 -10.36 29.44 -2.02
N HIS A 367 -10.99 28.70 -2.92
CA HIS A 367 -11.99 29.29 -3.81
C HIS A 367 -13.17 29.83 -2.99
N PRO A 368 -13.77 30.98 -3.36
CA PRO A 368 -14.90 31.54 -2.61
C PRO A 368 -16.10 30.59 -2.44
N ASP A 369 -16.28 29.69 -3.41
CA ASP A 369 -17.34 28.67 -3.40
C ASP A 369 -16.93 27.35 -2.73
N SER A 370 -15.71 27.23 -2.20
CA SER A 370 -15.27 26.01 -1.51
C SER A 370 -16.15 25.75 -0.27
N PRO A 371 -16.78 24.57 -0.15
CA PRO A 371 -17.66 24.28 0.96
C PRO A 371 -16.92 24.29 2.30
N ARG A 372 -17.58 24.89 3.30
CA ARG A 372 -17.14 24.83 4.71
C ARG A 372 -17.78 23.64 5.39
N VAL A 373 -17.07 23.07 6.36
CA VAL A 373 -17.50 21.90 7.12
C VAL A 373 -17.55 22.28 8.59
N THR A 374 -18.71 22.09 9.22
CA THR A 374 -18.83 22.33 10.65
C THR A 374 -18.18 21.19 11.45
N PRO A 375 -17.81 21.42 12.73
CA PRO A 375 -17.33 20.34 13.58
C PRO A 375 -18.32 19.17 13.72
N GLN A 376 -19.63 19.43 13.59
CA GLN A 376 -20.66 18.38 13.62
C GLN A 376 -20.63 17.54 12.33
N ASP A 377 -20.59 18.20 11.17
CA ASP A 377 -20.49 17.52 9.87
C ASP A 377 -19.20 16.69 9.80
N ARG A 378 -18.09 17.22 10.33
CA ARG A 378 -16.82 16.48 10.39
C ARG A 378 -16.94 15.19 11.18
N ARG A 379 -17.55 15.24 12.37
CA ARG A 379 -17.78 14.03 13.21
C ARG A 379 -18.67 13.02 12.48
N GLN A 380 -19.69 13.48 11.78
CA GLN A 380 -20.55 12.58 10.99
C GLN A 380 -19.76 11.90 9.86
N ARG A 381 -19.00 12.67 9.07
CA ARG A 381 -18.15 12.12 8.00
C ARG A 381 -17.13 11.11 8.54
N GLN A 382 -16.53 11.37 9.71
CA GLN A 382 -15.62 10.41 10.35
C GLN A 382 -16.32 9.12 10.79
N ALA A 383 -17.53 9.22 11.35
CA ALA A 383 -18.31 8.04 11.72
C ALA A 383 -18.71 7.20 10.50
N GLU A 384 -19.13 7.85 9.40
CA GLU A 384 -19.42 7.21 8.12
C GLU A 384 -18.18 6.54 7.53
N ARG A 385 -17.05 7.25 7.51
CA ARG A 385 -15.75 6.72 7.07
C ARG A 385 -15.35 5.47 7.84
N ARG A 386 -15.46 5.48 9.17
CA ARG A 386 -15.19 4.30 10.00
C ARG A 386 -16.08 3.13 9.63
N ARG A 387 -17.40 3.36 9.50
CA ARG A 387 -18.36 2.32 9.11
C ARG A 387 -18.01 1.72 7.76
N HIS A 388 -17.73 2.56 6.77
CA HIS A 388 -17.40 2.12 5.40
C HIS A 388 -16.06 1.36 5.37
N GLY A 389 -15.04 1.87 6.05
CA GLY A 389 -13.76 1.20 6.19
C GLY A 389 -13.88 -0.20 6.82
N LEU A 390 -14.68 -0.33 7.88
CA LEU A 390 -14.93 -1.63 8.52
C LEU A 390 -15.66 -2.60 7.58
N ASN A 391 -16.69 -2.15 6.86
CA ASN A 391 -17.46 -3.01 5.93
C ASN A 391 -16.60 -3.57 4.78
N ARG A 392 -15.61 -2.82 4.31
CA ARG A 392 -14.71 -3.28 3.25
C ARG A 392 -13.79 -4.42 3.72
N PHE A 393 -13.44 -4.41 5.00
CA PHE A 393 -12.50 -5.38 5.60
C PHE A 393 -13.20 -6.42 6.50
N THR A 394 -14.52 -6.56 6.43
CA THR A 394 -15.19 -7.70 7.09
C THR A 394 -14.90 -8.99 6.32
N ARG A 395 -14.38 -9.98 7.03
CA ARG A 395 -14.17 -11.35 6.54
C ARG A 395 -15.47 -12.15 6.55
#